data_AF-A0A484RW62-F1
#
_entry.id   AF-A0A484RW62-F1
#
_cell.length_a   1.000
_cell.length_b   1.000
_cell.length_c   1.000
_cell.angle_alpha   90.00
_cell.angle_beta   90.00
_cell.angle_gamma   90.00
#
_symmetry.space_group_name_H-M   'P 1'
#
loop_
_entity.id
_entity.type
_entity.pdbx_description
1 polymer ?
#
loop_
_entity_poly.entity_id
_entity_poly.type
_entity_poly.pdbx_seq_one_letter_code
_entity_poly.pdbx_strand_id
1 'polypeptide(L)'
;MRIALALSVLLALAALAAFYYASRLAGQDAAPTDGVVQVEIHAGRCEPDSLSVPAGRATFRIVNRSERAVEWEILDGVMVVEERENIAPGFTQTLNARLEPGDYDITCGLLSNPRGKLHVTPTAASDAARAARPSLTAFIGALAEYRVYLVMQAATLQRDAQALADAIEANDLARARGLYPAARLAYKRIEPVADMFADLDTRLDARADYFARREDDPDFTGFHRIEHGLYARQSLVGLPAAAQALMTDIATLQQRLRELPVTPERMAGGAARLAQDMATLKVTGEEDRYAHTDLSGLQGNLDGLRKIVDLLRPFVARGNAALADKLDGDTAAAQAALDAHRAQGGEGYAVFDTLDAAARRVLAERFAMLATDLASAGQSLGLIGAN
;
A
#
# COMPACT_ATOMS: atom_id res chain seq x y z
N MET A 1 -78.89 -22.67 -9.13
CA MET A 1 -78.13 -21.45 -9.47
C MET A 1 -78.01 -20.46 -8.31
N ARG A 2 -79.11 -20.02 -7.67
CA ARG A 2 -79.07 -19.03 -6.56
C ARG A 2 -78.33 -19.52 -5.29
N ILE A 3 -78.46 -20.80 -4.94
CA ILE A 3 -77.79 -21.40 -3.76
C ILE A 3 -76.28 -21.50 -3.99
N ALA A 4 -75.85 -21.88 -5.20
CA ALA A 4 -74.43 -21.95 -5.56
C ALA A 4 -73.78 -20.56 -5.51
N LEU A 5 -74.47 -19.51 -5.99
CA LEU A 5 -73.98 -18.14 -5.91
C LEU A 5 -73.82 -17.65 -4.46
N ALA A 6 -74.78 -17.97 -3.59
CA ALA A 6 -74.71 -17.60 -2.18
C ALA A 6 -73.54 -18.29 -1.45
N LEU A 7 -73.30 -19.57 -1.76
CA LEU A 7 -72.14 -20.32 -1.25
C LEU A 7 -70.80 -19.73 -1.73
N SER A 8 -70.70 -19.34 -3.00
CA SER A 8 -69.48 -18.72 -3.55
C SER A 8 -69.18 -17.36 -2.90
N VAL A 9 -70.19 -16.53 -2.64
CA VAL A 9 -70.01 -15.24 -1.96
C VAL A 9 -69.59 -15.44 -0.50
N LEU A 10 -70.18 -16.41 0.20
CA LEU A 10 -69.79 -16.74 1.57
C LEU A 10 -68.34 -17.24 1.66
N LEU A 11 -67.92 -18.10 0.72
CA LEU A 11 -66.53 -18.57 0.63
C LEU A 11 -65.54 -17.43 0.34
N ALA A 12 -65.88 -16.51 -0.57
CA ALA A 12 -65.04 -15.36 -0.88
C ALA A 12 -64.87 -14.42 0.31
N LEU A 13 -65.96 -14.14 1.06
CA LEU A 13 -65.90 -13.32 2.27
C LEU A 13 -65.11 -13.99 3.40
N ALA A 14 -65.26 -15.31 3.57
CA ALA A 14 -64.47 -16.06 4.54
C ALA A 14 -62.97 -16.05 4.20
N ALA A 15 -62.62 -16.19 2.92
CA ALA A 15 -61.23 -16.09 2.46
C ALA A 15 -60.66 -14.68 2.65
N LEU A 16 -61.45 -13.63 2.38
CA LEU A 16 -61.02 -12.24 2.61
C LEU A 16 -60.80 -11.96 4.11
N ALA A 17 -61.69 -12.45 4.97
CA ALA A 17 -61.58 -12.31 6.41
C ALA A 17 -60.37 -13.09 6.96
N ALA A 18 -60.13 -14.30 6.47
CA ALA A 18 -58.95 -15.10 6.84
C ALA A 18 -57.65 -14.43 6.36
N PHE A 19 -57.62 -13.88 5.14
CA PHE A 19 -56.48 -13.15 4.62
C PHE A 19 -56.21 -11.85 5.40
N TYR A 20 -57.27 -11.09 5.72
CA TYR A 20 -57.16 -9.87 6.53
C TYR A 20 -56.71 -10.17 7.97
N TYR A 21 -57.16 -11.29 8.55
CA TYR A 21 -56.75 -11.71 9.88
C TYR A 21 -55.29 -12.21 9.88
N ALA A 22 -54.89 -12.99 8.89
CA ALA A 22 -53.51 -13.46 8.72
C ALA A 22 -52.53 -12.30 8.46
N SER A 23 -52.93 -11.29 7.67
CA SER A 23 -52.09 -10.11 7.42
C SER A 23 -51.93 -9.22 8.65
N ARG A 24 -52.97 -9.11 9.49
CA ARG A 24 -52.89 -8.43 10.80
C ARG A 24 -51.99 -9.16 11.78
N LEU A 25 -52.02 -10.51 11.81
CA LEU A 25 -51.14 -11.32 12.67
C LEU A 25 -49.68 -11.31 12.20
N ALA A 26 -49.44 -11.33 10.89
CA ALA A 26 -48.09 -11.21 10.33
C ALA A 26 -47.47 -9.82 10.55
N GLY A 27 -48.31 -8.79 10.74
CA GLY A 27 -47.89 -7.43 11.09
C GLY A 27 -47.74 -7.17 12.59
N GLN A 28 -47.98 -8.16 13.47
CA GLN A 28 -47.67 -8.03 14.88
C GLN A 28 -46.17 -8.31 15.08
N ASP A 29 -45.43 -7.27 15.44
CA ASP A 29 -44.00 -7.29 15.65
C ASP A 29 -43.61 -8.45 16.58
N ALA A 30 -42.75 -9.34 16.08
CA ALA A 30 -42.06 -10.30 16.93
C ALA A 30 -41.27 -9.51 17.98
N ALA A 31 -41.48 -9.85 19.26
CA ALA A 31 -40.77 -9.21 20.37
C ALA A 31 -39.24 -9.24 20.14
N PRO A 32 -38.50 -8.23 20.63
CA PRO A 32 -37.05 -8.17 20.45
C PRO A 32 -36.41 -9.44 21.05
N THR A 33 -35.79 -10.26 20.21
CA THR A 33 -34.87 -11.30 20.65
C THR A 33 -33.60 -10.64 21.17
N ASP A 34 -33.10 -11.08 22.33
CA ASP A 34 -31.79 -10.67 22.86
C ASP A 34 -30.73 -10.68 21.74
N GLY A 35 -30.06 -9.54 21.55
CA GLY A 35 -28.97 -9.40 20.59
C GLY A 35 -29.35 -8.98 19.16
N VAL A 36 -30.62 -8.69 18.86
CA VAL A 36 -31.03 -8.10 17.57
C VAL A 36 -31.38 -6.63 17.72
N VAL A 37 -30.72 -5.78 16.94
CA VAL A 37 -30.94 -4.32 16.91
C VAL A 37 -32.05 -4.00 15.92
N GLN A 38 -33.15 -3.41 16.39
CA GLN A 38 -34.24 -3.00 15.51
C GLN A 38 -33.98 -1.59 14.95
N VAL A 39 -34.22 -1.42 13.66
CA VAL A 39 -34.14 -0.14 12.94
C VAL A 39 -35.39 0.03 12.10
N GLU A 40 -36.13 1.12 12.32
CA GLU A 40 -37.29 1.47 11.51
C GLU A 40 -36.94 2.60 10.53
N ILE A 41 -37.21 2.40 9.25
CA ILE A 41 -36.95 3.40 8.22
C ILE A 41 -38.25 4.12 7.88
N HIS A 42 -38.25 5.44 8.10
CA HIS A 42 -39.34 6.32 7.69
C HIS A 42 -38.91 7.17 6.48
N ALA A 43 -39.75 8.10 6.05
CA ALA A 43 -39.40 9.05 5.00
C ALA A 43 -38.19 9.92 5.39
N GLY A 44 -36.99 9.52 4.94
CA GLY A 44 -35.75 10.27 5.08
C GLY A 44 -35.10 10.28 6.47
N ARG A 45 -35.48 9.35 7.37
CA ARG A 45 -34.87 9.17 8.70
C ARG A 45 -34.98 7.71 9.17
N CYS A 46 -34.10 7.30 10.06
CA CYS A 46 -34.22 6.04 10.80
C CYS A 46 -34.68 6.31 12.22
N GLU A 47 -35.30 5.30 12.85
CA GLU A 47 -35.54 5.27 14.28
C GLU A 47 -35.01 3.94 14.85
N PRO A 48 -34.00 3.98 15.73
CA PRO A 48 -33.17 5.15 16.06
C PRO A 48 -32.26 5.57 14.88
N ASP A 49 -31.86 6.84 14.85
CA ASP A 49 -30.83 7.37 13.93
C ASP A 49 -29.41 7.34 14.53
N SER A 50 -29.29 7.02 15.83
CA SER A 50 -28.03 6.80 16.53
C SER A 50 -28.04 5.43 17.21
N LEU A 51 -27.12 4.57 16.82
CA LEU A 51 -26.99 3.20 17.30
C LEU A 51 -25.67 3.00 18.05
N SER A 52 -25.67 2.11 19.03
CA SER A 52 -24.45 1.65 19.70
C SER A 52 -24.48 0.13 19.88
N VAL A 53 -23.43 -0.55 19.41
CA VAL A 53 -23.30 -2.02 19.50
C VAL A 53 -21.87 -2.41 19.88
N PRO A 54 -21.64 -3.55 20.54
CA PRO A 54 -20.29 -4.06 20.75
C PRO A 54 -19.66 -4.56 19.43
N ALA A 55 -18.35 -4.37 19.29
CA ALA A 55 -17.57 -4.93 18.19
C ALA A 55 -17.69 -6.46 18.12
N GLY A 56 -17.75 -7.00 16.91
CA GLY A 56 -18.03 -8.40 16.64
C GLY A 56 -19.26 -8.59 15.76
N ARG A 57 -19.97 -9.71 15.93
CA ARG A 57 -21.19 -9.99 15.14
C ARG A 57 -22.36 -9.18 15.68
N ALA A 58 -23.00 -8.41 14.81
CA ALA A 58 -24.22 -7.67 15.08
C ALA A 58 -25.31 -8.08 14.09
N THR A 59 -26.55 -8.18 14.57
CA THR A 59 -27.73 -8.47 13.75
C THR A 59 -28.68 -7.30 13.80
N PHE A 60 -29.04 -6.76 12.64
CA PHE A 60 -29.97 -5.65 12.50
C PHE A 60 -31.26 -6.15 11.86
N ARG A 61 -32.40 -5.83 12.47
CA ARG A 61 -33.75 -6.06 11.93
C ARG A 61 -34.27 -4.73 11.40
N ILE A 62 -34.29 -4.60 10.09
CA ILE A 62 -34.62 -3.37 9.37
C ILE A 62 -36.07 -3.44 8.91
N VAL A 63 -36.91 -2.54 9.41
CA VAL A 63 -38.34 -2.48 9.10
C VAL A 63 -38.61 -1.24 8.25
N ASN A 64 -39.16 -1.41 7.06
CA ASN A 64 -39.53 -0.27 6.24
C ASN A 64 -40.95 0.22 6.60
N ARG A 65 -41.02 1.37 7.28
CA ARG A 65 -42.25 2.08 7.64
C ARG A 65 -42.56 3.25 6.69
N SER A 66 -41.83 3.36 5.57
CA SER A 66 -42.05 4.38 4.54
C SER A 66 -42.96 3.86 3.40
N GLU A 67 -43.34 4.74 2.48
CA GLU A 67 -44.22 4.42 1.34
C GLU A 67 -43.45 3.98 0.08
N ARG A 68 -42.11 3.91 0.13
CA ARG A 68 -41.26 3.52 -1.00
C ARG A 68 -40.34 2.37 -0.64
N ALA A 69 -39.80 1.67 -1.64
CA ALA A 69 -38.68 0.75 -1.40
C ALA A 69 -37.46 1.54 -0.88
N VAL A 70 -36.75 0.96 0.07
CA VAL A 70 -35.59 1.57 0.73
C VAL A 70 -34.44 0.59 0.84
N GLU A 71 -33.27 1.11 1.18
CA GLU A 71 -32.10 0.33 1.59
C GLU A 71 -31.54 0.84 2.91
N TRP A 72 -30.71 0.01 3.53
CA TRP A 72 -29.97 0.33 4.75
C TRP A 72 -28.54 -0.20 4.63
N GLU A 73 -27.59 0.71 4.75
CA GLU A 73 -26.16 0.48 4.55
C GLU A 73 -25.40 0.96 5.80
N ILE A 74 -24.33 0.24 6.14
CA ILE A 74 -23.31 0.69 7.09
C ILE A 74 -22.13 1.19 6.28
N LEU A 75 -21.70 2.42 6.54
CA LEU A 75 -20.68 3.13 5.76
C LEU A 75 -19.46 3.46 6.61
N ASP A 76 -18.28 3.23 6.04
CA ASP A 76 -16.98 3.71 6.55
C ASP A 76 -16.38 4.67 5.51
N GLY A 77 -16.66 5.97 5.68
CA GLY A 77 -16.36 6.98 4.68
C GLY A 77 -17.14 6.74 3.39
N VAL A 78 -16.44 6.34 2.32
CA VAL A 78 -17.03 6.02 1.01
C VAL A 78 -17.27 4.51 0.80
N MET A 79 -16.86 3.68 1.77
CA MET A 79 -16.96 2.23 1.67
C MET A 79 -18.26 1.72 2.27
N VAL A 80 -18.97 0.84 1.56
CA VAL A 80 -20.08 0.06 2.12
C VAL A 80 -19.52 -1.13 2.88
N VAL A 81 -19.73 -1.15 4.19
CA VAL A 81 -19.32 -2.23 5.09
C VAL A 81 -20.27 -3.42 4.96
N GLU A 82 -21.57 -3.15 5.00
CA GLU A 82 -22.63 -4.14 4.78
C GLU A 82 -23.94 -3.44 4.36
N GLU A 83 -24.79 -4.14 3.61
CA GLU A 83 -26.03 -3.54 3.07
C GLU A 83 -27.22 -4.51 2.93
N ARG A 84 -28.42 -3.92 2.95
CA ARG A 84 -29.66 -4.56 2.49
C ARG A 84 -30.46 -3.61 1.63
N GLU A 85 -30.63 -3.99 0.38
CA GLU A 85 -31.35 -3.22 -0.63
C GLU A 85 -32.81 -3.68 -0.81
N ASN A 86 -33.59 -2.86 -1.53
CA ASN A 86 -34.92 -3.22 -2.05
C ASN A 86 -35.92 -3.68 -0.98
N ILE A 87 -35.86 -3.09 0.20
CA ILE A 87 -36.79 -3.36 1.31
C ILE A 87 -38.12 -2.68 0.98
N ALA A 88 -39.13 -3.44 0.55
CA ALA A 88 -40.44 -2.91 0.16
C ALA A 88 -41.23 -2.31 1.36
N PRO A 89 -42.19 -1.39 1.12
CA PRO A 89 -43.05 -0.84 2.17
C PRO A 89 -43.72 -1.91 3.03
N GLY A 90 -43.59 -1.81 4.36
CA GLY A 90 -44.14 -2.77 5.31
C GLY A 90 -43.33 -4.07 5.48
N PHE A 91 -42.25 -4.27 4.72
CA PHE A 91 -41.40 -5.44 4.84
C PHE A 91 -40.34 -5.27 5.92
N THR A 92 -39.88 -6.41 6.44
CA THR A 92 -38.74 -6.49 7.35
C THR A 92 -37.63 -7.33 6.71
N GLN A 93 -36.39 -6.88 6.84
CA GLN A 93 -35.19 -7.60 6.42
C GLN A 93 -34.19 -7.71 7.56
N THR A 94 -33.32 -8.71 7.49
CA THR A 94 -32.24 -8.90 8.46
C THR A 94 -30.88 -8.69 7.79
N LEU A 95 -30.03 -7.89 8.42
CA LEU A 95 -28.63 -7.70 8.06
C LEU A 95 -27.75 -8.26 9.18
N ASN A 96 -26.78 -9.09 8.82
CA ASN A 96 -25.78 -9.59 9.75
C ASN A 96 -24.44 -8.98 9.38
N ALA A 97 -23.83 -8.23 10.28
CA ALA A 97 -22.52 -7.61 10.06
C ALA A 97 -21.52 -8.12 11.08
N ARG A 98 -20.23 -8.12 10.69
CA ARG A 98 -19.13 -8.24 11.63
C ARG A 98 -18.40 -6.90 11.67
N LEU A 99 -18.55 -6.18 12.77
CA LEU A 99 -18.11 -4.80 12.92
C LEU A 99 -16.84 -4.71 13.77
N GLU A 100 -15.91 -3.86 13.35
CA GLU A 100 -14.74 -3.48 14.14
C GLU A 100 -15.08 -2.26 15.01
N PRO A 101 -14.35 -1.98 16.10
CA PRO A 101 -14.59 -0.79 16.90
C PRO A 101 -14.36 0.48 16.08
N GLY A 102 -15.29 1.43 16.14
CA GLY A 102 -15.23 2.67 15.36
C GLY A 102 -16.58 3.37 15.24
N ASP A 103 -16.57 4.51 14.56
CA ASP A 103 -17.76 5.27 14.22
C ASP A 103 -18.08 5.10 12.74
N TYR A 104 -19.31 4.66 12.47
CA TYR A 104 -19.81 4.43 11.12
C TYR A 104 -20.99 5.35 10.83
N ASP A 105 -21.19 5.61 9.55
CA ASP A 105 -22.39 6.24 9.04
C ASP A 105 -23.43 5.17 8.68
N ILE A 106 -24.72 5.47 8.83
CA ILE A 106 -25.80 4.60 8.36
C ILE A 106 -26.76 5.35 7.45
N THR A 107 -27.24 4.68 6.40
CA THR A 107 -28.26 5.25 5.51
C THR A 107 -29.66 5.07 6.08
N CYS A 108 -30.56 5.99 5.73
CA CYS A 108 -31.95 5.93 6.16
C CYS A 108 -32.92 6.04 4.99
N GLY A 109 -32.77 5.12 4.04
CA GLY A 109 -33.70 4.88 2.95
C GLY A 109 -33.56 5.75 1.71
N LEU A 110 -32.36 6.26 1.43
CA LEU A 110 -31.98 6.90 0.16
C LEU A 110 -30.51 6.61 -0.14
N LEU A 111 -30.24 6.05 -1.33
CA LEU A 111 -28.97 5.95 -2.08
C LEU A 111 -27.79 6.58 -1.35
N SER A 112 -27.09 5.74 -0.57
CA SER A 112 -25.84 6.02 0.12
C SER A 112 -25.73 7.39 0.79
N ASN A 113 -26.86 7.99 1.21
CA ASN A 113 -26.89 9.29 1.85
C ASN A 113 -26.98 9.07 3.37
N PRO A 114 -25.87 9.25 4.10
CA PRO A 114 -25.81 8.96 5.52
C PRO A 114 -26.72 9.92 6.29
N ARG A 115 -27.59 9.35 7.13
CA ARG A 115 -28.56 10.10 7.94
C ARG A 115 -28.63 9.62 9.39
N GLY A 116 -27.75 8.70 9.77
CA GLY A 116 -27.58 8.27 11.14
C GLY A 116 -26.16 7.84 11.42
N LYS A 117 -25.88 7.51 12.67
CA LYS A 117 -24.57 7.07 13.17
C LYS A 117 -24.67 5.71 13.84
N LEU A 118 -23.64 4.91 13.68
CA LEU A 118 -23.45 3.64 14.37
C LEU A 118 -22.10 3.67 15.08
N HIS A 119 -22.14 3.75 16.41
CA HIS A 119 -20.97 3.64 17.26
C HIS A 119 -20.72 2.18 17.63
N VAL A 120 -19.55 1.65 17.31
CA VAL A 120 -19.17 0.28 17.62
C VAL A 120 -18.16 0.30 18.75
N THR A 121 -18.56 -0.16 19.93
CA THR A 121 -17.72 -0.12 21.13
C THR A 121 -16.67 -1.24 21.13
N PRO A 122 -15.46 -0.98 21.63
CA PRO A 122 -14.46 -2.03 21.79
C PRO A 122 -14.93 -3.15 22.72
N THR A 123 -14.52 -4.38 22.42
CA THR A 123 -14.67 -5.56 23.26
C THR A 123 -13.30 -6.19 23.52
N ALA A 124 -13.19 -7.00 24.59
CA ALA A 124 -11.96 -7.74 24.85
C ALA A 124 -11.53 -8.62 23.65
N ALA A 125 -12.50 -9.15 22.89
CA ALA A 125 -12.23 -9.92 21.69
C ALA A 125 -11.72 -9.05 20.52
N SER A 126 -12.27 -7.85 20.31
CA SER A 126 -11.77 -6.93 19.30
C SER A 126 -10.40 -6.37 19.65
N ASP A 127 -10.14 -6.12 20.94
CA ASP A 127 -8.84 -5.64 21.42
C ASP A 127 -7.77 -6.71 21.24
N ALA A 128 -8.09 -7.97 21.58
CA ALA A 128 -7.22 -9.11 21.32
C ALA A 128 -6.97 -9.31 19.80
N ALA A 129 -8.00 -9.14 18.96
CA ALA A 129 -7.87 -9.25 17.51
C ALA A 129 -7.05 -8.10 16.90
N ARG A 130 -7.12 -6.89 17.48
CA ARG A 130 -6.32 -5.72 17.08
C ARG A 130 -4.85 -5.89 17.47
N ALA A 131 -4.59 -6.47 18.64
CA ALA A 131 -3.25 -6.79 19.12
C ALA A 131 -2.64 -8.03 18.43
N ALA A 132 -3.46 -8.84 17.76
CA ALA A 132 -2.99 -9.99 17.02
C ALA A 132 -2.25 -9.56 15.74
N ARG A 133 -1.20 -10.31 15.40
CA ARG A 133 -0.48 -10.12 14.14
C ARG A 133 -1.41 -10.41 12.96
N PRO A 134 -1.35 -9.62 11.87
CA PRO A 134 -2.13 -9.91 10.67
C PRO A 134 -1.78 -11.29 10.11
N SER A 135 -2.77 -11.98 9.53
CA SER A 135 -2.50 -13.19 8.77
C SER A 135 -1.71 -12.86 7.50
N LEU A 136 -0.94 -13.82 6.98
CA LEU A 136 -0.23 -13.64 5.70
C LEU A 136 -1.15 -13.28 4.55
N THR A 137 -2.40 -13.76 4.57
CA THR A 137 -3.42 -13.44 3.56
C THR A 137 -3.83 -11.96 3.57
N ALA A 138 -3.67 -11.25 4.70
CA ALA A 138 -3.97 -9.82 4.78
C ALA A 138 -3.03 -8.99 3.89
N PHE A 139 -1.83 -9.49 3.60
CA PHE A 139 -0.82 -8.79 2.78
C PHE A 139 -0.98 -9.01 1.27
N ILE A 140 -1.92 -9.84 0.80
CA ILE A 140 -2.07 -10.16 -0.64
C ILE A 140 -2.22 -8.89 -1.49
N GLY A 141 -3.05 -7.94 -1.05
CA GLY A 141 -3.24 -6.67 -1.74
C GLY A 141 -1.96 -5.84 -1.79
N ALA A 142 -1.27 -5.69 -0.66
CA ALA A 142 -0.02 -4.95 -0.56
C ALA A 142 1.10 -5.55 -1.41
N LEU A 143 1.23 -6.88 -1.42
CA LEU A 143 2.20 -7.59 -2.26
C LEU A 143 1.90 -7.42 -3.76
N ALA A 144 0.62 -7.49 -4.15
CA ALA A 144 0.21 -7.28 -5.54
C ALA A 144 0.53 -5.86 -6.00
N GLU A 145 0.23 -4.86 -5.17
CA GLU A 145 0.54 -3.46 -5.45
C GLU A 145 2.06 -3.21 -5.50
N TYR A 146 2.83 -3.84 -4.62
CA TYR A 146 4.29 -3.75 -4.68
C TYR A 146 4.86 -4.36 -5.96
N ARG A 147 4.34 -5.50 -6.41
CA ARG A 147 4.75 -6.10 -7.69
C ARG A 147 4.46 -5.17 -8.86
N VAL A 148 3.30 -4.51 -8.87
CA VAL A 148 2.99 -3.48 -9.87
C VAL A 148 4.01 -2.35 -9.82
N TYR A 149 4.32 -1.85 -8.62
CA TYR A 149 5.35 -0.82 -8.43
C TYR A 149 6.70 -1.26 -9.00
N LEU A 150 7.20 -2.46 -8.66
CA LEU A 150 8.47 -2.99 -9.16
C LEU A 150 8.50 -3.11 -10.68
N VAL A 151 7.41 -3.60 -11.29
CA VAL A 151 7.29 -3.69 -12.76
C VAL A 151 7.32 -2.30 -13.40
N MET A 152 6.63 -1.31 -12.80
CA MET A 152 6.65 0.08 -13.29
C MET A 152 8.04 0.71 -13.15
N GLN A 153 8.74 0.50 -12.04
CA GLN A 153 10.10 1.00 -11.87
C GLN A 153 11.08 0.33 -12.84
N ALA A 154 10.93 -0.97 -13.09
CA ALA A 154 11.74 -1.67 -14.08
C ALA A 154 11.48 -1.19 -15.52
N ALA A 155 10.25 -0.76 -15.82
CA ALA A 155 9.93 -0.12 -17.10
C ALA A 155 10.58 1.28 -17.22
N THR A 156 10.58 2.07 -16.13
CA THR A 156 11.31 3.35 -16.08
C THR A 156 12.81 3.15 -16.26
N LEU A 157 13.39 2.21 -15.52
CA LEU A 157 14.81 1.83 -15.62
C LEU A 157 15.19 1.47 -17.06
N GLN A 158 14.39 0.64 -17.74
CA GLN A 158 14.64 0.28 -19.14
C GLN A 158 14.65 1.51 -20.07
N ARG A 159 13.71 2.45 -19.89
CA ARG A 159 13.67 3.67 -20.71
C ARG A 159 14.89 4.56 -20.45
N ASP A 160 15.23 4.79 -19.19
CA ASP A 160 16.32 5.70 -18.82
C ASP A 160 17.68 5.11 -19.18
N ALA A 161 17.87 3.80 -18.99
CA ALA A 161 19.07 3.08 -19.42
C ALA A 161 19.18 3.01 -20.95
N GLN A 162 18.07 2.88 -21.68
CA GLN A 162 18.08 2.93 -23.14
C GLN A 162 18.54 4.31 -23.62
N ALA A 163 18.03 5.40 -23.03
CA ALA A 163 18.47 6.75 -23.38
C ALA A 163 19.98 6.95 -23.13
N LEU A 164 20.50 6.39 -22.03
CA LEU A 164 21.94 6.37 -21.74
C LEU A 164 22.72 5.57 -22.79
N ALA A 165 22.26 4.37 -23.14
CA ALA A 165 22.88 3.52 -24.15
C ALA A 165 22.90 4.20 -25.52
N ASP A 166 21.80 4.85 -25.91
CA ASP A 166 21.69 5.59 -27.17
C ASP A 166 22.69 6.75 -27.23
N ALA A 167 22.89 7.47 -26.12
CA ALA A 167 23.88 8.55 -26.05
C ALA A 167 25.32 8.03 -26.16
N ILE A 168 25.61 6.86 -25.56
CA ILE A 168 26.90 6.19 -25.69
C ILE A 168 27.15 5.74 -27.14
N GLU A 169 26.16 5.13 -27.79
CA GLU A 169 26.24 4.68 -29.18
C GLU A 169 26.39 5.85 -30.15
N ALA A 170 25.72 6.98 -29.88
CA ALA A 170 25.86 8.22 -30.63
C ALA A 170 27.20 8.94 -30.41
N ASN A 171 28.10 8.37 -29.60
CA ASN A 171 29.38 8.94 -29.22
C ASN A 171 29.26 10.32 -28.53
N ASP A 172 28.18 10.56 -27.77
CA ASP A 172 27.89 11.81 -27.08
C ASP A 172 28.17 11.69 -25.57
N LEU A 173 29.42 11.96 -25.18
CA LEU A 173 29.89 11.84 -23.80
C LEU A 173 29.14 12.78 -22.84
N ALA A 174 28.88 14.02 -23.27
CA ALA A 174 28.24 15.02 -22.41
C ALA A 174 26.79 14.60 -22.09
N ARG A 175 26.05 14.15 -23.11
CA ARG A 175 24.69 13.65 -22.92
C ARG A 175 24.66 12.36 -22.11
N ALA A 176 25.58 11.43 -22.35
CA ALA A 176 25.66 10.20 -21.57
C ALA A 176 25.90 10.48 -20.07
N ARG A 177 26.81 11.42 -19.74
CA ARG A 177 26.99 11.89 -18.35
C ARG A 177 25.73 12.53 -17.77
N GLY A 178 24.99 13.30 -18.57
CA GLY A 178 23.72 13.89 -18.12
C GLY A 178 22.63 12.86 -17.81
N LEU A 179 22.63 11.72 -18.49
CA LEU A 179 21.61 10.67 -18.37
C LEU A 179 21.93 9.60 -17.32
N TYR A 180 23.20 9.43 -16.95
CA TYR A 180 23.64 8.42 -15.98
C TYR A 180 22.89 8.50 -14.62
N PRO A 181 22.72 9.69 -13.99
CA PRO A 181 22.06 9.78 -12.69
C PRO A 181 20.59 9.32 -12.71
N ALA A 182 19.86 9.64 -13.78
CA ALA A 182 18.46 9.24 -13.92
C ALA A 182 18.32 7.71 -14.03
N ALA A 183 19.18 7.07 -14.83
CA ALA A 183 19.21 5.62 -14.96
C ALA A 183 19.59 4.91 -13.66
N ARG A 184 20.57 5.44 -12.89
CA ARG A 184 20.89 4.97 -11.53
C ARG A 184 19.70 5.07 -10.60
N LEU A 185 19.08 6.24 -10.53
CA LEU A 185 17.98 6.50 -9.62
C LEU A 185 16.81 5.53 -9.85
N ALA A 186 16.50 5.20 -11.11
CA ALA A 186 15.47 4.22 -11.44
C ALA A 186 15.79 2.80 -10.93
N TYR A 187 17.07 2.38 -10.98
CA TYR A 187 17.50 1.09 -10.41
C TYR A 187 17.40 1.09 -8.88
N LYS A 188 17.87 2.16 -8.22
CA LYS A 188 17.89 2.29 -6.76
C LYS A 188 16.51 2.22 -6.10
N ARG A 189 15.44 2.52 -6.84
CA ARG A 189 14.04 2.32 -6.41
C ARG A 189 13.58 0.87 -6.27
N ILE A 190 14.27 -0.06 -6.94
CA ILE A 190 14.02 -1.51 -6.95
C ILE A 190 14.91 -2.23 -5.92
N GLU A 191 15.97 -1.56 -5.45
CA GLU A 191 16.98 -2.14 -4.55
C GLU A 191 16.45 -2.82 -3.28
N PRO A 192 15.29 -2.45 -2.67
CA PRO A 192 14.79 -3.20 -1.51
C PRO A 192 14.56 -4.70 -1.74
N VAL A 193 14.54 -5.18 -2.99
CA VAL A 193 14.43 -6.61 -3.36
C VAL A 193 15.67 -7.15 -4.10
N ALA A 194 16.78 -6.40 -4.15
CA ALA A 194 17.97 -6.76 -4.92
C ALA A 194 18.60 -8.10 -4.49
N ASP A 195 18.54 -8.41 -3.19
CA ASP A 195 19.02 -9.68 -2.64
C ASP A 195 18.33 -10.91 -3.24
N MET A 196 17.10 -10.76 -3.75
CA MET A 196 16.34 -11.83 -4.37
C MET A 196 16.85 -12.17 -5.79
N PHE A 197 17.71 -11.33 -6.37
CA PHE A 197 18.36 -11.52 -7.66
C PHE A 197 19.84 -11.13 -7.59
N ALA A 198 20.52 -11.55 -6.53
CA ALA A 198 21.91 -11.17 -6.24
C ALA A 198 22.91 -11.40 -7.39
N ASP A 199 22.70 -12.44 -8.22
CA ASP A 199 23.50 -12.70 -9.42
C ASP A 199 23.36 -11.55 -10.45
N LEU A 200 22.15 -11.04 -10.61
CA LEU A 200 21.83 -9.96 -11.53
C LEU A 200 22.19 -8.59 -10.92
N ASP A 201 21.95 -8.40 -9.63
CA ASP A 201 22.37 -7.20 -8.90
C ASP A 201 23.89 -6.98 -9.01
N THR A 202 24.68 -8.04 -8.84
CA THR A 202 26.14 -7.99 -9.04
C THR A 202 26.50 -7.51 -10.46
N ARG A 203 25.82 -8.02 -11.48
CA ARG A 203 26.07 -7.62 -12.88
C ARG A 203 25.62 -6.20 -13.21
N LEU A 204 24.58 -5.72 -12.54
CA LEU A 204 24.02 -4.38 -12.75
C LEU A 204 24.81 -3.32 -11.99
N ASP A 205 25.21 -3.59 -10.76
CA ASP A 205 25.49 -2.55 -9.77
C ASP A 205 26.69 -2.87 -8.84
N ALA A 206 27.44 -3.95 -9.10
CA ALA A 206 28.68 -4.16 -8.34
C ALA A 206 29.73 -3.09 -8.67
N ARG A 207 30.33 -2.56 -7.62
CA ARG A 207 31.45 -1.62 -7.72
C ARG A 207 32.75 -2.34 -8.07
N ALA A 208 33.72 -1.59 -8.59
CA ALA A 208 35.04 -2.14 -8.93
C ALA A 208 35.72 -2.86 -7.75
N ASP A 209 35.54 -2.42 -6.50
CA ASP A 209 36.17 -3.06 -5.34
C ASP A 209 35.62 -4.45 -4.98
N TYR A 210 34.52 -4.87 -5.58
CA TYR A 210 34.01 -6.23 -5.50
C TYR A 210 34.88 -7.23 -6.28
N PHE A 211 35.59 -6.76 -7.31
CA PHE A 211 36.34 -7.60 -8.25
C PHE A 211 37.84 -7.63 -7.95
N ALA A 212 38.48 -8.78 -8.15
CA ALA A 212 39.89 -8.99 -7.84
C ALA A 212 40.81 -8.06 -8.64
N ARG A 213 40.48 -7.82 -9.92
CA ARG A 213 41.24 -6.89 -10.79
C ARG A 213 40.60 -5.51 -10.90
N ARG A 214 39.61 -5.22 -10.06
CA ARG A 214 38.92 -3.92 -9.99
C ARG A 214 38.43 -3.45 -11.36
N GLU A 215 38.79 -2.23 -11.77
CA GLU A 215 38.38 -1.64 -13.04
C GLU A 215 38.87 -2.41 -14.28
N ASP A 216 39.92 -3.23 -14.13
CA ASP A 216 40.50 -4.07 -15.19
C ASP A 216 39.94 -5.50 -15.20
N ASP A 217 38.99 -5.81 -14.31
CA ASP A 217 38.33 -7.11 -14.28
C ASP A 217 37.33 -7.26 -15.44
N PRO A 218 37.37 -8.35 -16.23
CA PRO A 218 36.43 -8.58 -17.32
C PRO A 218 34.99 -8.76 -16.84
N ASP A 219 34.81 -9.15 -15.57
CA ASP A 219 33.48 -9.30 -14.96
C ASP A 219 32.95 -7.95 -14.41
N PHE A 220 33.78 -6.91 -14.36
CA PHE A 220 33.35 -5.56 -14.00
C PHE A 220 32.50 -4.95 -15.12
N THR A 221 31.19 -5.10 -14.96
CA THR A 221 30.17 -4.73 -15.94
C THR A 221 29.13 -3.79 -15.31
N GLY A 222 27.99 -3.61 -15.97
CA GLY A 222 26.90 -2.82 -15.44
C GLY A 222 27.20 -1.34 -15.34
N PHE A 223 26.58 -0.71 -14.37
CA PHE A 223 26.52 0.74 -14.31
C PHE A 223 27.80 1.40 -13.81
N HIS A 224 28.47 0.85 -12.80
CA HIS A 224 29.75 1.41 -12.35
C HIS A 224 30.86 1.24 -13.40
N ARG A 225 30.78 0.23 -14.28
CA ARG A 225 31.67 0.12 -15.45
C ARG A 225 31.45 1.25 -16.45
N ILE A 226 30.20 1.64 -16.67
CA ILE A 226 29.83 2.79 -17.51
C ILE A 226 30.27 4.09 -16.82
N GLU A 227 29.99 4.24 -15.53
CA GLU A 227 30.40 5.38 -14.70
C GLU A 227 31.91 5.65 -14.81
N HIS A 228 32.74 4.62 -14.60
CA HIS A 228 34.20 4.72 -14.71
C HIS A 228 34.62 5.23 -16.10
N GLY A 229 33.99 4.76 -17.16
CA GLY A 229 34.26 5.23 -18.52
C GLY A 229 33.87 6.70 -18.72
N LEU A 230 32.66 7.07 -18.30
CA LEU A 230 32.08 8.40 -18.49
C LEU A 230 32.80 9.49 -17.68
N TYR A 231 33.13 9.21 -16.41
CA TYR A 231 33.59 10.24 -15.48
C TYR A 231 35.09 10.19 -15.21
N ALA A 232 35.66 9.00 -14.96
CA ALA A 232 37.08 8.86 -14.65
C ALA A 232 37.95 8.82 -15.91
N ARG A 233 37.54 8.06 -16.93
CA ARG A 233 38.28 7.98 -18.21
C ARG A 233 37.87 9.05 -19.21
N GLN A 234 36.70 9.65 -19.04
CA GLN A 234 36.12 10.63 -19.97
C GLN A 234 36.16 10.13 -21.41
N SER A 235 35.83 8.85 -21.61
CA SER A 235 35.96 8.15 -22.88
C SER A 235 34.84 7.13 -23.05
N LEU A 236 34.31 7.05 -24.27
CA LEU A 236 33.27 6.08 -24.65
C LEU A 236 33.86 4.77 -25.19
N VAL A 237 35.20 4.63 -25.23
CA VAL A 237 35.85 3.40 -25.73
C VAL A 237 35.41 2.19 -24.89
N GLY A 238 34.84 1.19 -25.57
CA GLY A 238 34.33 -0.03 -24.96
C GLY A 238 33.00 0.11 -24.22
N LEU A 239 32.44 1.33 -24.08
CA LEU A 239 31.15 1.53 -23.43
C LEU A 239 29.93 1.04 -24.23
N PRO A 240 29.91 1.01 -25.59
CA PRO A 240 28.81 0.40 -26.32
C PRO A 240 28.55 -1.06 -25.92
N ALA A 241 29.61 -1.86 -25.75
CA ALA A 241 29.49 -3.25 -25.29
C ALA A 241 28.97 -3.33 -23.84
N ALA A 242 29.45 -2.46 -22.95
CA ALA A 242 28.96 -2.40 -21.56
C ALA A 242 27.49 -1.98 -21.48
N ALA A 243 27.07 -1.00 -22.29
CA ALA A 243 25.68 -0.55 -22.38
C ALA A 243 24.76 -1.66 -22.92
N GLN A 244 25.20 -2.40 -23.94
CA GLN A 244 24.44 -3.54 -24.47
C GLN A 244 24.28 -4.66 -23.44
N ALA A 245 25.34 -4.98 -22.69
CA ALA A 245 25.27 -5.94 -21.60
C ALA A 245 24.30 -5.48 -20.50
N LEU A 246 24.39 -4.21 -20.10
CA LEU A 246 23.47 -3.60 -19.14
C LEU A 246 22.01 -3.71 -19.59
N MET A 247 21.70 -3.38 -20.85
CA MET A 247 20.33 -3.49 -21.38
C MET A 247 19.81 -4.93 -21.39
N THR A 248 20.69 -5.91 -21.62
CA THR A 248 20.36 -7.34 -21.55
C THR A 248 20.03 -7.77 -20.12
N ASP A 249 20.79 -7.27 -19.15
CA ASP A 249 20.58 -7.56 -17.74
C ASP A 249 19.32 -6.88 -17.20
N ILE A 250 19.00 -5.65 -17.64
CA ILE A 250 17.73 -4.98 -17.30
C ILE A 250 16.53 -5.72 -17.91
N ALA A 251 16.63 -6.22 -19.14
CA ALA A 251 15.56 -7.03 -19.74
C ALA A 251 15.34 -8.34 -18.95
N THR A 252 16.42 -8.95 -18.46
CA THR A 252 16.34 -10.12 -17.56
C THR A 252 15.72 -9.75 -16.23
N LEU A 253 16.07 -8.60 -15.66
CA LEU A 253 15.49 -8.08 -14.41
C LEU A 253 13.97 -7.92 -14.55
N GLN A 254 13.51 -7.30 -15.65
CA GLN A 254 12.08 -7.12 -15.92
C GLN A 254 11.32 -8.46 -15.97
N GLN A 255 11.92 -9.50 -16.55
CA GLN A 255 11.33 -10.84 -16.56
C GLN A 255 11.26 -11.42 -15.14
N ARG A 256 12.36 -11.37 -14.38
CA ARG A 256 12.40 -11.92 -13.01
C ARG A 256 11.49 -11.17 -12.04
N LEU A 257 11.42 -9.85 -12.11
CA LEU A 257 10.53 -9.02 -11.28
C LEU A 257 9.05 -9.34 -11.53
N ARG A 258 8.69 -9.70 -12.77
CA ARG A 258 7.32 -10.13 -13.08
C ARG A 258 6.97 -11.44 -12.40
N GLU A 259 7.90 -12.29 -12.01
CA GLU A 259 7.61 -13.60 -11.40
C GLU A 259 8.06 -13.67 -9.94
N LEU A 260 8.61 -12.58 -9.41
CA LEU A 260 9.28 -12.54 -8.12
C LEU A 260 8.30 -12.86 -6.98
N PRO A 261 8.53 -13.94 -6.21
CA PRO A 261 7.68 -14.29 -5.07
C PRO A 261 8.09 -13.44 -3.85
N VAL A 262 7.72 -12.17 -3.85
CA VAL A 262 7.96 -11.28 -2.70
C VAL A 262 7.01 -11.70 -1.57
N THR A 263 7.58 -12.16 -0.46
CA THR A 263 6.82 -12.43 0.78
C THR A 263 6.77 -11.19 1.66
N PRO A 264 5.80 -11.07 2.60
CA PRO A 264 5.75 -9.94 3.53
C PRO A 264 7.02 -9.79 4.35
N GLU A 265 7.64 -10.91 4.77
CA GLU A 265 8.90 -10.93 5.52
C GLU A 265 10.06 -10.39 4.70
N ARG A 266 10.15 -10.77 3.42
CA ARG A 266 11.19 -10.25 2.52
C ARG A 266 11.00 -8.77 2.23
N MET A 267 9.76 -8.33 2.01
CA MET A 267 9.44 -6.91 1.82
C MET A 267 9.86 -6.07 3.03
N ALA A 268 9.40 -6.44 4.24
CA ALA A 268 9.71 -5.70 5.46
C ALA A 268 11.21 -5.78 5.81
N GLY A 269 11.80 -6.98 5.73
CA GLY A 269 13.21 -7.20 6.04
C GLY A 269 14.15 -6.51 5.05
N GLY A 270 13.83 -6.52 3.76
CA GLY A 270 14.59 -5.83 2.72
C GLY A 270 14.56 -4.31 2.92
N ALA A 271 13.40 -3.74 3.27
CA ALA A 271 13.30 -2.32 3.61
C ALA A 271 14.15 -1.94 4.83
N ALA A 272 14.06 -2.71 5.92
CA ALA A 272 14.85 -2.45 7.12
C ALA A 272 16.36 -2.57 6.86
N ARG A 273 16.80 -3.59 6.09
CA ARG A 273 18.21 -3.75 5.70
C ARG A 273 18.69 -2.59 4.84
N LEU A 274 17.94 -2.23 3.79
CA LEU A 274 18.34 -1.12 2.91
C LEU A 274 18.41 0.20 3.68
N ALA A 275 17.45 0.50 4.56
CA ALA A 275 17.50 1.70 5.38
C ALA A 275 18.74 1.70 6.30
N GLN A 276 19.11 0.54 6.85
CA GLN A 276 20.33 0.40 7.63
C GLN A 276 21.59 0.62 6.78
N ASP A 277 21.65 0.05 5.58
CA ASP A 277 22.75 0.24 4.64
C ASP A 277 22.86 1.70 4.19
N MET A 278 21.74 2.40 4.02
CA MET A 278 21.71 3.83 3.77
C MET A 278 22.34 4.61 4.93
N ALA A 279 22.07 4.22 6.18
CA ALA A 279 22.58 4.88 7.36
C ALA A 279 24.08 4.66 7.63
N THR A 280 24.64 3.53 7.21
CA THR A 280 26.01 3.13 7.58
C THR A 280 26.97 3.03 6.40
N LEU A 281 26.49 2.56 5.25
CA LEU A 281 27.33 2.28 4.08
C LEU A 281 27.16 3.34 3.00
N LYS A 282 25.94 3.60 2.53
CA LYS A 282 25.72 4.47 1.35
C LYS A 282 25.92 5.96 1.64
N VAL A 283 25.70 6.40 2.88
CA VAL A 283 26.01 7.77 3.32
C VAL A 283 27.51 8.11 3.36
N THR A 284 28.38 7.16 3.00
CA THR A 284 29.81 7.44 2.88
C THR A 284 30.19 8.09 1.55
N GLY A 285 29.34 7.97 0.52
CA GLY A 285 29.63 8.45 -0.84
C GLY A 285 30.51 7.49 -1.65
N GLU A 286 30.58 6.23 -1.23
CA GLU A 286 31.42 5.21 -1.84
C GLU A 286 30.70 4.44 -2.96
N GLU A 287 29.44 4.77 -3.28
CA GLU A 287 28.67 4.06 -4.29
C GLU A 287 29.10 4.53 -5.69
N ASP A 288 28.90 5.82 -5.97
CA ASP A 288 29.23 6.44 -7.25
C ASP A 288 30.58 7.19 -7.15
N ARG A 289 31.66 6.43 -6.98
CA ARG A 289 33.01 6.98 -6.70
C ARG A 289 33.60 7.87 -7.80
N TYR A 290 33.06 7.82 -9.01
CA TYR A 290 33.58 8.61 -10.15
C TYR A 290 32.62 9.75 -10.52
N ALA A 291 31.31 9.52 -10.43
CA ALA A 291 30.27 10.49 -10.75
C ALA A 291 29.90 11.38 -9.56
N HIS A 292 30.11 10.89 -8.33
CA HIS A 292 29.73 11.53 -7.06
C HIS A 292 28.22 11.85 -7.00
N THR A 293 27.39 10.95 -7.52
CA THR A 293 25.93 11.11 -7.66
C THR A 293 25.12 10.42 -6.55
N ASP A 294 25.77 10.03 -5.46
CA ASP A 294 25.22 9.19 -4.40
C ASP A 294 23.93 9.74 -3.79
N LEU A 295 23.75 11.07 -3.71
CA LEU A 295 22.49 11.68 -3.23
C LEU A 295 21.29 11.31 -4.12
N SER A 296 21.49 11.20 -5.43
CA SER A 296 20.44 10.74 -6.36
C SER A 296 20.13 9.27 -6.15
N GLY A 297 21.14 8.46 -5.83
CA GLY A 297 20.96 7.06 -5.47
C GLY A 297 20.19 6.89 -4.15
N LEU A 298 20.58 7.66 -3.12
CA LEU A 298 19.89 7.71 -1.82
C LEU A 298 18.43 8.15 -1.97
N GLN A 299 18.12 9.10 -2.86
CA GLN A 299 16.74 9.45 -3.18
C GLN A 299 15.98 8.26 -3.79
N GLY A 300 16.58 7.55 -4.76
CA GLY A 300 15.97 6.37 -5.35
C GLY A 300 15.68 5.29 -4.30
N ASN A 301 16.62 5.06 -3.38
CA ASN A 301 16.40 4.14 -2.26
C ASN A 301 15.26 4.60 -1.35
N LEU A 302 15.23 5.89 -0.96
CA LEU A 302 14.17 6.44 -0.11
C LEU A 302 12.79 6.36 -0.79
N ASP A 303 12.70 6.58 -2.09
CA ASP A 303 11.46 6.40 -2.87
C ASP A 303 10.97 4.94 -2.80
N GLY A 304 11.89 3.98 -2.95
CA GLY A 304 11.59 2.55 -2.81
C GLY A 304 11.13 2.17 -1.40
N LEU A 305 11.81 2.70 -0.38
CA LEU A 305 11.42 2.51 1.03
C LEU A 305 10.06 3.13 1.33
N ARG A 306 9.79 4.34 0.86
CA ARG A 306 8.50 5.02 1.04
C ARG A 306 7.36 4.18 0.50
N LYS A 307 7.53 3.56 -0.67
CA LYS A 307 6.50 2.66 -1.21
C LYS A 307 6.18 1.52 -0.25
N ILE A 308 7.19 0.91 0.37
CA ILE A 308 6.99 -0.17 1.33
C ILE A 308 6.35 0.35 2.62
N VAL A 309 6.75 1.53 3.11
CA VAL A 309 6.12 2.20 4.25
C VAL A 309 4.62 2.38 3.99
N ASP A 310 4.24 2.96 2.85
CA ASP A 310 2.85 3.19 2.47
C ASP A 310 2.02 1.90 2.45
N LEU A 311 2.60 0.81 1.94
CA LEU A 311 1.96 -0.50 1.86
C LEU A 311 1.81 -1.18 3.23
N LEU A 312 2.77 -1.00 4.13
CA LEU A 312 2.74 -1.59 5.47
C LEU A 312 1.92 -0.76 6.47
N ARG A 313 1.80 0.55 6.22
CA ARG A 313 1.18 1.53 7.11
C ARG A 313 -0.21 1.12 7.63
N PRO A 314 -1.16 0.62 6.82
CA PRO A 314 -2.49 0.24 7.32
C PRO A 314 -2.42 -0.89 8.36
N PHE A 315 -1.49 -1.84 8.18
CA PHE A 315 -1.30 -2.96 9.09
C PHE A 315 -0.65 -2.50 10.40
N VAL A 316 0.37 -1.63 10.30
CA VAL A 316 1.03 -1.05 11.48
C VAL A 316 0.04 -0.20 12.28
N ALA A 317 -0.71 0.68 11.62
CA ALA A 317 -1.65 1.58 12.27
C ALA A 317 -2.77 0.85 13.01
N ARG A 318 -3.20 -0.31 12.50
CA ARG A 318 -4.22 -1.15 13.15
C ARG A 318 -3.78 -1.56 14.56
N GLY A 319 -2.54 -2.02 14.72
CA GLY A 319 -1.99 -2.50 15.99
C GLY A 319 -1.28 -1.42 16.82
N ASN A 320 -0.67 -0.43 16.18
CA ASN A 320 0.12 0.62 16.80
C ASN A 320 0.14 1.90 15.93
N ALA A 321 -0.89 2.74 16.08
CA ALA A 321 -1.01 4.01 15.36
C ALA A 321 0.19 4.96 15.59
N ALA A 322 0.71 5.03 16.81
CA ALA A 322 1.86 5.88 17.12
C ALA A 322 3.13 5.47 16.35
N LEU A 323 3.35 4.17 16.14
CA LEU A 323 4.46 3.68 15.31
C LEU A 323 4.24 4.00 13.82
N ALA A 324 3.01 3.91 13.32
CA ALA A 324 2.70 4.30 11.95
C ALA A 324 2.95 5.80 11.73
N ASP A 325 2.54 6.66 12.66
CA ASP A 325 2.80 8.11 12.60
C ASP A 325 4.31 8.41 12.71
N LYS A 326 5.06 7.63 13.52
CA LYS A 326 6.51 7.76 13.62
C LYS A 326 7.21 7.41 12.30
N LEU A 327 6.80 6.33 11.64
CA LEU A 327 7.28 5.94 10.31
C LEU A 327 7.06 7.04 9.27
N ASP A 328 5.86 7.64 9.23
CA ASP A 328 5.55 8.75 8.33
C ASP A 328 6.48 9.94 8.60
N GLY A 329 6.64 10.29 9.90
CA GLY A 329 7.49 11.39 10.34
C GLY A 329 8.96 11.20 9.98
N ASP A 330 9.51 10.01 10.24
CA ASP A 330 10.92 9.71 9.97
C ASP A 330 11.20 9.57 8.46
N THR A 331 10.24 9.07 7.68
CA THR A 331 10.31 9.08 6.21
C THR A 331 10.32 10.50 5.65
N ALA A 332 9.48 11.39 6.20
CA ALA A 332 9.46 12.81 5.81
C ALA A 332 10.74 13.54 6.25
N ALA A 333 11.28 13.23 7.45
CA ALA A 333 12.52 13.82 7.94
C ALA A 333 13.73 13.39 7.11
N ALA A 334 13.80 12.12 6.67
CA ALA A 334 14.81 11.64 5.74
C ALA A 334 14.72 12.35 4.38
N GLN A 335 13.51 12.56 3.86
CA GLN A 335 13.29 13.31 2.63
C GLN A 335 13.77 14.75 2.75
N ALA A 336 13.38 15.44 3.83
CA ALA A 336 13.80 16.82 4.07
C ALA A 336 15.32 16.95 4.21
N ALA A 337 15.99 15.97 4.83
CA ALA A 337 17.44 15.95 4.93
C ALA A 337 18.11 15.79 3.55
N LEU A 338 17.56 14.95 2.65
CA LEU A 338 18.02 14.90 1.27
C LEU A 338 17.77 16.22 0.54
N ASP A 339 16.54 16.74 0.59
CA ASP A 339 16.14 17.96 -0.14
C ASP A 339 16.96 19.20 0.24
N ALA A 340 17.56 19.24 1.44
CA ALA A 340 18.53 20.26 1.84
C ALA A 340 19.79 20.31 0.94
N HIS A 341 20.03 19.27 0.14
CA HIS A 341 21.19 19.12 -0.74
C HIS A 341 20.81 19.12 -2.24
N ARG A 342 19.64 19.66 -2.59
CA ARG A 342 19.26 19.89 -4.00
C ARG A 342 20.27 20.81 -4.69
N ALA A 343 20.52 20.55 -5.98
CA ALA A 343 21.38 21.40 -6.78
C ALA A 343 20.77 22.80 -6.94
N GLN A 344 21.60 23.85 -6.92
CA GLN A 344 21.14 25.22 -7.16
C GLN A 344 20.71 25.39 -8.63
N GLY A 345 19.46 25.78 -8.87
CA GLY A 345 18.97 26.20 -10.19
C GLY A 345 18.64 25.08 -11.18
N GLY A 346 18.49 23.83 -10.75
CA GLY A 346 18.16 22.71 -11.64
C GLY A 346 17.36 21.60 -10.97
N GLU A 347 17.01 20.57 -11.77
CA GLU A 347 16.45 19.31 -11.26
C GLU A 347 17.60 18.40 -10.76
N GLY A 348 17.41 17.76 -9.59
CA GLY A 348 18.35 16.79 -9.03
C GLY A 348 19.11 17.26 -7.79
N TYR A 349 20.22 16.59 -7.48
CA TYR A 349 21.03 16.78 -6.27
C TYR A 349 22.42 17.33 -6.58
N ALA A 350 23.02 18.01 -5.60
CA ALA A 350 24.43 18.37 -5.66
C ALA A 350 25.32 17.11 -5.72
N VAL A 351 26.59 17.26 -6.13
CA VAL A 351 27.56 16.16 -6.03
C VAL A 351 27.88 15.88 -4.56
N PHE A 352 28.06 14.60 -4.23
CA PHE A 352 28.20 14.14 -2.84
C PHE A 352 29.36 14.80 -2.08
N ASP A 353 30.44 15.14 -2.79
CA ASP A 353 31.64 15.80 -2.22
C ASP A 353 31.35 17.17 -1.61
N THR A 354 30.21 17.80 -1.95
CA THR A 354 29.79 19.07 -1.34
C THR A 354 29.29 18.93 0.09
N LEU A 355 29.00 17.69 0.55
CA LEU A 355 28.53 17.43 1.90
C LEU A 355 29.70 17.41 2.88
N ASP A 356 29.66 18.32 3.85
CA ASP A 356 30.54 18.27 5.01
C ASP A 356 30.19 17.12 5.96
N ALA A 357 31.06 16.88 6.95
CA ALA A 357 30.88 15.81 7.92
C ALA A 357 29.58 15.94 8.75
N ALA A 358 29.11 17.17 8.98
CA ALA A 358 27.89 17.39 9.75
C ALA A 358 26.65 17.02 8.92
N ALA A 359 26.60 17.39 7.65
CA ALA A 359 25.56 17.01 6.71
C ALA A 359 25.47 15.49 6.53
N ARG A 360 26.61 14.83 6.33
CA ARG A 360 26.67 13.36 6.24
C ARG A 360 26.16 12.70 7.53
N ARG A 361 26.51 13.24 8.70
CA ARG A 361 26.01 12.73 9.98
C ARG A 361 24.50 12.90 10.11
N VAL A 362 23.93 14.05 9.70
CA VAL A 362 22.48 14.27 9.73
C VAL A 362 21.76 13.26 8.84
N LEU A 363 22.24 13.02 7.61
CA LEU A 363 21.66 11.99 6.74
C LEU A 363 21.72 10.60 7.38
N ALA A 364 22.89 10.23 7.93
CA ALA A 364 23.10 8.94 8.60
C ALA A 364 22.12 8.76 9.78
N GLU A 365 21.96 9.77 10.62
CA GLU A 365 21.04 9.77 11.76
C GLU A 365 19.58 9.62 11.29
N ARG A 366 19.15 10.33 10.23
CA ARG A 366 17.78 10.20 9.69
C ARG A 366 17.51 8.81 9.14
N PHE A 367 18.43 8.24 8.36
CA PHE A 367 18.26 6.88 7.86
C PHE A 367 18.32 5.83 8.98
N ALA A 368 19.13 6.02 10.02
CA ALA A 368 19.19 5.12 11.17
C ALA A 368 17.88 5.08 11.96
N MET A 369 17.23 6.24 12.16
CA MET A 369 15.91 6.30 12.78
C MET A 369 14.85 5.58 11.92
N LEU A 370 14.82 5.86 10.61
CA LEU A 370 13.92 5.18 9.68
C LEU A 370 14.16 3.65 9.68
N ALA A 371 15.41 3.20 9.72
CA ALA A 371 15.76 1.79 9.80
C ALA A 371 15.23 1.13 11.09
N THR A 372 15.39 1.82 12.23
CA THR A 372 14.88 1.38 13.54
C THR A 372 13.36 1.21 13.53
N ASP A 373 12.65 2.15 12.91
CA ASP A 373 11.20 2.12 12.84
C ASP A 373 10.67 1.08 11.86
N LEU A 374 11.32 0.92 10.70
CA LEU A 374 11.01 -0.15 9.75
C LEU A 374 11.20 -1.52 10.37
N ALA A 375 12.29 -1.71 11.13
CA ALA A 375 12.52 -2.95 11.89
C ALA A 375 11.42 -3.17 12.94
N SER A 376 11.07 -2.13 13.70
CA SER A 376 10.01 -2.17 14.72
C SER A 376 8.64 -2.46 14.12
N ALA A 377 8.34 -1.91 12.94
CA ALA A 377 7.12 -2.19 12.18
C ALA A 377 7.09 -3.64 11.69
N GLY A 378 8.18 -4.13 11.11
CA GLY A 378 8.29 -5.54 10.75
C GLY A 378 8.10 -6.48 11.95
N GLN A 379 8.66 -6.15 13.12
CA GLN A 379 8.49 -6.93 14.35
C GLN A 379 7.06 -6.90 14.89
N SER A 380 6.41 -5.73 14.88
CA SER A 380 5.02 -5.58 15.35
C SER A 380 4.04 -6.40 14.48
N LEU A 381 4.33 -6.50 13.19
CA LEU A 381 3.61 -7.34 12.24
C LEU A 381 4.02 -8.82 12.28
N GLY A 382 5.08 -9.17 13.01
CA GLY A 382 5.63 -10.52 13.07
C GLY A 382 6.38 -10.98 11.81
N LEU A 383 6.81 -10.03 10.99
CA LEU A 383 7.52 -10.24 9.72
C LEU A 383 9.04 -10.24 9.89
N ILE A 384 9.54 -9.68 10.99
CA ILE A 384 10.96 -9.66 11.38
C ILE A 384 11.09 -10.26 12.77
N GLY A 385 12.14 -11.06 12.99
CA GLY A 385 12.45 -11.62 14.30
C GLY A 385 12.71 -10.52 15.34
N ALA A 386 12.24 -10.73 16.57
CA ALA A 386 12.70 -9.93 17.69
C ALA A 386 14.13 -10.38 18.03
N ASN A 387 15.08 -9.46 18.02
CA ASN A 387 16.44 -9.72 18.48
C ASN A 387 16.51 -9.68 20.01
#